data_AF-Q5BVH6-F1
#
_entry.id   AF-Q5BVH6-F1
#
_cell.length_a   1.000
_cell.length_b   1.000
_cell.length_c   1.000
_cell.angle_alpha   90.00
_cell.angle_beta   90.00
_cell.angle_gamma   90.00
#
_symmetry.space_group_name_H-M   'P 1'
#
loop_
_entity.id
_entity.type
_entity.pdbx_description
1 polymer ?
#
loop_
_entity_poly.entity_id
_entity_poly.type
_entity_poly.pdbx_seq_one_letter_code
_entity_poly.pdbx_strand_id
1 'polypeptide(L)'
;CSVRACRRWYHPSCLRKPPFAVVVREGRSGSFTCPAHTCLACSAETPGTMPRPSPHYIRCVMCPAAYHPGEWCVPAGSKEIAPNLIICPRHALQDECKLYTSPPNIQLKLPSSALLNMFRPTNVSWCFICSKGGRIICCENCPASFHEECLKIDEVPDKFICEDCTNGRMLRYGEIVWARLPPSLQLYHQRSLKLSGSHRLSSFNLSGTIRTNDYASLTAGMYWWPGELVHPRHLPTL
;
A
#
# COMPACT_ATOMS: atom_id res chain seq x y z
N CYS A 1 0.51 -23.93 15.96
CA CYS A 1 1.70 -23.28 15.38
C CYS A 1 2.91 -24.18 15.58
N SER A 2 3.82 -24.30 14.61
CA SER A 2 5.05 -25.09 14.72
C SER A 2 6.07 -24.54 15.74
N VAL A 3 5.95 -23.28 16.14
CA VAL A 3 6.80 -22.66 17.16
C VAL A 3 6.28 -23.02 18.55
N ARG A 4 7.05 -23.80 19.31
CA ARG A 4 6.66 -24.35 20.64
C ARG A 4 6.19 -23.31 21.65
N ALA A 5 6.81 -22.13 21.67
CA ALA A 5 6.44 -21.04 22.59
C ALA A 5 5.24 -20.20 22.11
N CYS A 6 4.71 -20.45 20.91
CA CYS A 6 3.61 -19.67 20.35
C CYS A 6 2.28 -20.08 20.98
N ARG A 7 1.61 -19.14 21.65
CA ARG A 7 0.26 -19.33 22.21
C ARG A 7 -0.85 -18.70 21.38
N ARG A 8 -0.59 -18.42 20.08
CA ARG A 8 -1.59 -17.83 19.19
C ARG A 8 -2.45 -18.89 18.52
N TRP A 9 -3.73 -18.60 18.45
CA TRP A 9 -4.77 -19.45 17.87
C TRP A 9 -5.49 -18.68 16.76
N TYR A 10 -5.85 -19.38 15.70
CA TYR A 10 -6.56 -18.81 14.56
C TYR A 10 -7.61 -19.81 14.09
N HIS A 11 -8.75 -19.31 13.60
CA HIS A 11 -9.66 -20.14 12.84
C HIS A 11 -8.98 -20.54 11.51
N PRO A 12 -8.92 -21.85 11.17
CA PRO A 12 -8.30 -22.29 9.91
C PRO A 12 -8.91 -21.61 8.68
N SER A 13 -10.23 -21.43 8.68
CA SER A 13 -10.96 -20.73 7.61
C SER A 13 -10.57 -19.26 7.46
N CYS A 14 -10.29 -18.55 8.56
CA CYS A 14 -9.85 -17.16 8.51
C CYS A 14 -8.39 -17.03 8.08
N LEU A 15 -7.55 -17.99 8.49
CA LEU A 15 -6.11 -17.98 8.21
C LEU A 15 -5.80 -18.27 6.73
N ARG A 16 -6.69 -19.01 6.06
CA ARG A 16 -6.65 -19.30 4.62
C ARG A 16 -7.18 -18.15 3.75
N LYS A 17 -7.64 -17.04 4.34
CA LYS A 17 -8.05 -15.85 3.58
C LYS A 17 -6.84 -14.97 3.27
N PRO A 18 -6.84 -14.28 2.11
CA PRO A 18 -5.87 -13.23 1.84
C PRO A 18 -5.85 -12.17 2.97
N PRO A 19 -4.67 -11.60 3.30
CA PRO A 19 -3.37 -11.87 2.71
C PRO A 19 -2.59 -13.02 3.40
N PHE A 20 -3.18 -13.72 4.36
CA PHE A 20 -2.41 -14.64 5.23
C PHE A 20 -2.22 -16.03 4.64
N ALA A 21 -3.03 -16.39 3.63
CA ALA A 21 -2.97 -17.65 2.93
C ALA A 21 -1.55 -17.98 2.40
N VAL A 22 -0.81 -16.98 1.93
CA VAL A 22 0.54 -17.17 1.35
C VAL A 22 1.61 -17.45 2.40
N VAL A 23 1.40 -17.00 3.64
CA VAL A 23 2.36 -17.12 4.75
C VAL A 23 2.17 -18.42 5.52
N VAL A 24 0.97 -18.98 5.45
CA VAL A 24 0.55 -20.11 6.27
C VAL A 24 0.71 -21.38 5.44
N ARG A 25 1.67 -22.21 5.83
CA ARG A 25 1.85 -23.56 5.27
C ARG A 25 1.45 -24.60 6.30
N GLU A 26 0.64 -25.55 5.87
CA GLU A 26 0.32 -26.74 6.67
C GLU A 26 1.50 -27.72 6.58
N GLY A 27 2.03 -28.09 7.73
CA GLY A 27 3.01 -29.17 7.87
C GLY A 27 2.32 -30.52 8.01
N ARG A 28 3.09 -31.60 7.85
CA ARG A 28 2.64 -32.94 8.25
C ARG A 28 2.29 -32.89 9.74
N SER A 29 1.16 -33.46 10.15
CA SER A 29 0.58 -33.44 11.52
C SER A 29 -0.18 -32.17 11.99
N GLY A 30 -0.74 -31.37 11.08
CA GLY A 30 -1.61 -30.23 11.47
C GLY A 30 -0.86 -29.06 12.12
N SER A 31 0.47 -29.07 12.05
CA SER A 31 1.30 -27.92 12.37
C SER A 31 1.15 -26.84 11.29
N PHE A 32 1.25 -25.57 11.66
CA PHE A 32 1.18 -24.46 10.70
C PHE A 32 2.20 -23.38 11.05
N THR A 33 2.70 -22.68 10.03
CA THR A 33 3.50 -21.46 10.20
C THR A 33 2.59 -20.30 10.57
N CYS A 34 2.81 -19.73 11.76
CA CYS A 34 1.99 -18.63 12.26
C CYS A 34 2.40 -17.32 11.59
N PRO A 35 1.45 -16.50 11.08
CA PRO A 35 1.76 -15.19 10.50
C PRO A 35 2.51 -14.26 11.47
N ALA A 36 2.41 -14.49 12.78
CA ALA A 36 3.12 -13.71 13.79
C ALA A 36 4.64 -13.90 13.80
N HIS A 37 5.15 -14.90 13.07
CA HIS A 37 6.56 -15.30 13.01
C HIS A 37 7.13 -15.24 11.58
N THR A 38 6.47 -14.51 10.69
CA THR A 38 6.91 -14.35 9.32
C THR A 38 6.59 -12.94 8.88
N CYS A 39 7.57 -12.24 8.30
CA CYS A 39 7.35 -10.90 7.77
C CYS A 39 6.43 -10.99 6.56
N LEU A 40 5.24 -10.39 6.64
CA LEU A 40 4.28 -10.40 5.53
C LEU A 40 4.83 -9.65 4.32
N ALA A 41 5.56 -8.54 4.52
CA ALA A 41 6.18 -7.79 3.42
C ALA A 41 7.22 -8.63 2.67
N CYS A 42 8.17 -9.25 3.36
CA CYS A 42 9.17 -10.09 2.70
C CYS A 42 8.55 -11.33 2.03
N SER A 43 7.48 -11.87 2.61
CA SER A 43 6.75 -12.99 2.01
C SER A 43 6.02 -12.57 0.73
N ALA A 44 5.55 -11.33 0.66
CA ALA A 44 4.91 -10.77 -0.53
C ALA A 44 5.93 -10.45 -1.63
N GLU A 45 7.15 -10.02 -1.27
CA GLU A 45 8.22 -9.73 -2.23
C GLU A 45 8.81 -10.98 -2.88
N THR A 46 8.85 -12.09 -2.14
CA THR A 46 9.43 -13.35 -2.63
C THR A 46 8.46 -14.51 -2.43
N PRO A 47 7.32 -14.53 -3.17
CA PRO A 47 6.32 -15.59 -3.05
C PRO A 47 6.96 -16.96 -3.26
N GLY A 48 6.62 -17.92 -2.40
CA GLY A 48 7.16 -19.29 -2.48
C GLY A 48 8.42 -19.54 -1.64
N THR A 49 9.16 -18.49 -1.27
CA THR A 49 10.27 -18.56 -0.32
C THR A 49 9.84 -18.07 1.06
N MET A 50 10.17 -18.83 2.10
CA MET A 50 9.93 -18.39 3.47
C MET A 50 11.01 -17.36 3.86
N PRO A 51 10.61 -16.15 4.26
CA PRO A 51 11.55 -15.20 4.86
C PRO A 51 12.24 -15.85 6.05
N ARG A 52 13.54 -15.55 6.24
CA ARG A 52 14.26 -16.02 7.42
C ARG A 52 13.53 -15.54 8.70
N PRO A 53 13.26 -16.44 9.67
CA PRO A 53 12.68 -16.03 10.94
C PRO A 53 13.56 -14.99 11.64
N SER A 54 12.94 -13.92 12.10
CA SER A 54 13.57 -12.88 12.92
C SER A 54 13.17 -13.07 14.39
N PRO A 55 14.06 -12.77 15.36
CA PRO A 55 13.68 -12.76 16.78
C PRO A 55 12.70 -11.62 17.11
N HIS A 56 12.70 -10.55 16.32
CA HIS A 56 11.93 -9.33 16.58
C HIS A 56 11.01 -9.00 15.41
N TYR A 57 9.76 -8.70 15.74
CA TYR A 57 8.72 -8.30 14.80
C TYR A 57 7.89 -7.16 15.38
N ILE A 58 7.52 -6.22 14.53
CA ILE A 58 6.43 -5.26 14.78
C ILE A 58 5.13 -5.86 14.27
N ARG A 59 4.06 -5.78 15.07
CA ARG A 59 2.83 -6.53 14.83
C ARG A 59 1.61 -5.62 14.82
N CYS A 60 0.66 -5.95 13.95
CA CYS A 60 -0.65 -5.31 13.99
C CYS A 60 -1.46 -5.81 15.19
N VAL A 61 -2.16 -4.91 15.89
CA VAL A 61 -3.09 -5.28 16.96
C VAL A 61 -4.46 -5.71 16.44
N MET A 62 -4.80 -5.35 15.20
CA MET A 62 -6.10 -5.60 14.57
C MET A 62 -6.11 -6.81 13.62
N CYS A 63 -4.94 -7.33 13.22
CA CYS A 63 -4.84 -8.54 12.40
C CYS A 63 -3.55 -9.33 12.67
N PRO A 64 -3.44 -10.56 12.14
CA PRO A 64 -2.27 -11.41 12.32
C PRO A 64 -0.95 -10.90 11.73
N ALA A 65 -0.94 -9.79 10.99
CA ALA A 65 0.22 -9.30 10.25
C ALA A 65 1.41 -8.98 11.18
N ALA A 66 2.60 -9.41 10.75
CA ALA A 66 3.87 -9.10 11.37
C ALA A 66 4.87 -8.63 10.30
N TYR A 67 5.74 -7.71 10.68
CA TYR A 67 6.74 -7.11 9.81
C TYR A 67 8.08 -7.00 10.54
N HIS A 68 9.19 -6.95 9.81
CA HIS A 68 10.45 -6.56 10.45
C HIS A 68 10.38 -5.11 10.93
N PRO A 69 11.01 -4.79 12.07
CA PRO A 69 11.11 -3.40 12.52
C PRO A 69 11.94 -2.56 11.53
N GLY A 70 11.64 -1.27 11.46
CA GLY A 70 12.29 -0.34 10.53
C GLY A 70 11.41 0.05 9.34
N GLU A 71 11.94 0.90 8.46
CA GLU A 71 11.16 1.56 7.41
C GLU A 71 10.91 0.67 6.18
N TRP A 72 11.67 -0.43 6.03
CA TRP A 72 11.68 -1.27 4.82
C TRP A 72 10.61 -2.36 4.75
N CYS A 73 9.97 -2.70 5.88
CA CYS A 73 8.98 -3.78 5.93
C CYS A 73 7.63 -3.31 6.46
N VAL A 74 7.60 -2.22 7.23
CA VAL A 74 6.37 -1.70 7.80
C VAL A 74 5.61 -0.93 6.72
N PRO A 75 4.33 -1.25 6.47
CA PRO A 75 3.53 -0.52 5.49
C PRO A 75 3.43 0.97 5.83
N ALA A 76 3.57 1.83 4.82
CA ALA A 76 3.39 3.27 4.95
C ALA A 76 1.98 3.60 5.44
N GLY A 77 1.87 4.58 6.34
CA GLY A 77 0.61 4.93 6.99
C GLY A 77 0.23 4.03 8.18
N SER A 78 1.08 3.07 8.57
CA SER A 78 0.90 2.34 9.84
C SER A 78 0.99 3.31 11.02
N LYS A 79 0.06 3.18 11.98
CA LYS A 79 0.08 3.99 13.21
C LYS A 79 0.69 3.19 14.35
N GLU A 80 1.80 3.69 14.91
CA GLU A 80 2.42 3.10 16.09
C GLU A 80 1.61 3.41 17.35
N ILE A 81 1.29 2.37 18.11
CA ILE A 81 0.50 2.44 19.36
C ILE A 81 1.42 2.29 20.57
N ALA A 82 2.44 1.43 20.46
CA ALA A 82 3.45 1.17 21.47
C ALA A 82 4.68 0.57 20.76
N PRO A 83 5.85 0.41 21.45
CA PRO A 83 7.00 -0.23 20.85
C PRO A 83 6.65 -1.60 20.27
N ASN A 84 6.93 -1.80 18.98
CA ASN A 84 6.62 -3.02 18.22
C ASN A 84 5.12 -3.34 18.03
N LEU A 85 4.21 -2.41 18.30
CA LEU A 85 2.76 -2.56 18.08
C LEU A 85 2.21 -1.44 17.20
N ILE A 86 1.53 -1.83 16.12
CA ILE A 86 0.93 -0.90 15.15
C ILE A 86 -0.54 -1.21 14.89
N ILE A 87 -1.25 -0.26 14.29
CA ILE A 87 -2.43 -0.52 13.48
C ILE A 87 -1.99 -0.35 12.02
N CYS A 88 -2.06 -1.43 11.24
CA CYS A 88 -1.65 -1.39 9.84
C CYS A 88 -2.72 -0.71 8.95
N PRO A 89 -2.34 -0.21 7.76
CA PRO A 89 -3.24 0.57 6.89
C PRO A 89 -4.45 -0.23 6.39
N ARG A 90 -4.38 -1.57 6.43
CA ARG A 90 -5.51 -2.45 6.08
C ARG A 90 -6.75 -2.20 6.95
N HIS A 91 -6.55 -1.67 8.15
CA HIS A 91 -7.63 -1.29 9.08
C HIS A 91 -7.84 0.22 9.15
N ALA A 92 -6.86 1.02 8.76
CA ALA A 92 -6.98 2.48 8.77
C ALA A 92 -7.88 3.00 7.64
N LEU A 93 -8.05 2.23 6.57
CA LEU A 93 -8.82 2.59 5.36
C LEU A 93 -10.27 2.07 5.33
N GLN A 94 -10.69 1.27 6.32
CA GLN A 94 -12.07 0.77 6.39
C GLN A 94 -12.93 1.77 7.15
N ASP A 95 -13.52 2.71 6.42
CA ASP A 95 -14.38 3.82 6.87
C ASP A 95 -15.66 3.44 7.65
N GLU A 96 -15.88 2.16 7.99
CA GLU A 96 -17.12 1.70 8.63
C GLU A 96 -16.84 0.69 9.74
N CYS A 97 -15.80 0.92 10.56
CA CYS A 97 -15.60 0.15 11.80
C CYS A 97 -16.62 0.58 12.88
N LYS A 98 -17.87 0.17 12.66
CA LYS A 98 -18.84 -0.16 13.71
C LYS A 98 -18.52 -1.50 14.42
N LEU A 99 -17.32 -2.08 14.28
CA LEU A 99 -17.03 -3.39 14.86
C LEU A 99 -15.71 -3.43 15.63
N TYR A 100 -15.88 -3.69 16.93
CA TYR A 100 -14.92 -3.81 18.02
C TYR A 100 -14.43 -2.48 18.58
N THR A 101 -15.09 -2.08 19.67
CA THR A 101 -14.57 -1.29 20.77
C THR A 101 -13.05 -1.16 20.69
N SER A 102 -12.57 0.04 20.33
CA SER A 102 -11.27 0.49 20.81
C SER A 102 -11.15 0.04 22.27
N PRO A 103 -9.99 -0.46 22.74
CA PRO A 103 -9.75 -0.56 24.17
C PRO A 103 -10.19 0.77 24.79
N PRO A 104 -10.91 0.79 25.93
CA PRO A 104 -11.57 2.00 26.45
C PRO A 104 -10.64 3.21 26.63
N ASN A 105 -9.33 3.03 26.49
CA ASN A 105 -8.28 4.02 26.65
C ASN A 105 -7.56 4.45 25.35
N ILE A 106 -8.01 4.04 24.14
CA ILE A 106 -7.39 4.48 22.87
C ILE A 106 -8.43 5.19 21.98
N GLN A 107 -8.60 6.50 22.19
CA GLN A 107 -9.33 7.35 21.24
C GLN A 107 -8.43 7.66 20.03
N LEU A 108 -8.59 6.92 18.94
CA LEU A 108 -8.09 7.37 17.63
C LEU A 108 -9.00 8.49 17.13
N LYS A 109 -8.54 9.74 17.18
CA LYS A 109 -9.14 10.83 16.39
C LYS A 109 -8.93 10.51 14.91
N LEU A 110 -9.94 9.91 14.27
CA LEU A 110 -9.98 9.76 12.81
C LEU A 110 -10.10 11.16 12.20
N PRO A 111 -9.40 11.46 11.09
CA PRO A 111 -9.60 12.70 10.36
C PRO A 111 -11.04 12.77 9.82
N SER A 112 -11.55 13.97 9.55
CA SER A 112 -12.93 14.18 9.09
C SER A 112 -13.28 13.29 7.89
N SER A 113 -14.56 12.95 7.71
CA SER A 113 -15.03 12.10 6.61
C SER A 113 -14.58 12.55 5.21
N ALA A 114 -14.28 13.83 5.02
CA ALA A 114 -13.69 14.37 3.80
C ALA A 114 -12.23 13.93 3.57
N LEU A 115 -11.43 13.80 4.63
CA LEU A 115 -10.04 13.31 4.58
C LEU A 115 -9.98 11.79 4.45
N LEU A 116 -10.97 11.05 4.97
CA LEU A 116 -11.07 9.60 4.77
C LEU A 116 -11.12 9.22 3.29
N ASN A 117 -11.89 9.98 2.49
CA ASN A 117 -11.92 9.84 1.03
C ASN A 117 -10.60 10.22 0.33
N MET A 118 -9.71 10.99 0.97
CA MET A 118 -8.37 11.27 0.44
C MET A 118 -7.39 10.12 0.68
N PHE A 119 -7.58 9.33 1.73
CA PHE A 119 -6.74 8.18 2.04
C PHE A 119 -7.19 6.90 1.33
N ARG A 120 -8.43 6.85 0.83
CA ARG A 120 -8.79 5.80 -0.13
C ARG A 120 -7.83 5.87 -1.33
N PRO A 121 -7.27 4.74 -1.76
CA PRO A 121 -6.41 4.73 -2.93
C PRO A 121 -7.16 5.38 -4.10
N THR A 122 -6.73 6.55 -4.55
CA THR A 122 -7.22 7.07 -5.82
C THR A 122 -6.64 6.16 -6.88
N ASN A 123 -7.47 5.29 -7.44
CA ASN A 123 -7.04 4.40 -8.50
C ASN A 123 -6.53 5.22 -9.69
N VAL A 124 -5.48 4.74 -10.33
CA VAL A 124 -4.97 5.36 -11.55
C VAL A 124 -5.99 5.19 -12.69
N SER A 125 -5.92 6.08 -13.66
CA SER A 125 -6.79 6.06 -14.84
C SER A 125 -6.26 5.22 -16.01
N TRP A 126 -5.22 4.41 -15.79
CA TRP A 126 -4.64 3.51 -16.80
C TRP A 126 -4.37 2.12 -16.24
N CYS A 127 -4.29 1.12 -17.13
CA CYS A 127 -4.00 -0.25 -16.75
C CYS A 127 -2.51 -0.46 -16.43
N PHE A 128 -2.22 -1.14 -15.31
CA PHE A 128 -0.85 -1.47 -14.89
C PHE A 128 -0.14 -2.53 -15.77
N ILE A 129 -0.88 -3.25 -16.62
CA ILE A 129 -0.33 -4.28 -17.51
C ILE A 129 0.06 -3.69 -18.87
N CYS A 130 -0.83 -2.88 -19.48
CA CYS A 130 -0.63 -2.37 -20.84
C CYS A 130 -0.39 -0.86 -20.93
N SER A 131 -0.46 -0.14 -19.81
CA SER A 131 -0.27 1.32 -19.71
C SER A 131 -1.26 2.17 -20.53
N LYS A 132 -2.43 1.61 -20.88
CA LYS A 132 -3.49 2.32 -21.62
C LYS A 132 -4.67 2.67 -20.73
N GLY A 133 -5.36 3.77 -21.05
CA GLY A 133 -6.64 4.14 -20.45
C GLY A 133 -7.82 3.30 -20.97
N GLY A 134 -9.04 3.66 -20.56
CA GLY A 134 -10.28 3.02 -21.02
C GLY A 134 -11.14 2.49 -19.87
N ARG A 135 -11.95 1.46 -20.13
CA ARG A 135 -12.75 0.78 -19.11
C ARG A 135 -11.84 -0.11 -18.25
N ILE A 136 -11.55 0.34 -17.04
CA ILE A 136 -10.64 -0.33 -16.11
C ILE A 136 -11.36 -0.71 -14.82
N ILE A 137 -10.86 -1.76 -14.19
CA ILE A 137 -11.27 -2.32 -12.91
C ILE A 137 -10.31 -1.79 -11.85
N CYS A 138 -10.85 -1.28 -10.75
CA CYS A 138 -10.09 -0.68 -9.66
C CYS A 138 -9.83 -1.71 -8.55
N CYS A 139 -8.59 -1.76 -8.05
CA CYS A 139 -8.31 -2.50 -6.82
C CYS A 139 -8.80 -1.71 -5.59
N GLU A 140 -9.46 -2.38 -4.64
CA GLU A 140 -9.93 -1.72 -3.41
C GLU A 140 -8.80 -1.38 -2.43
N ASN A 141 -7.67 -2.09 -2.50
CA ASN A 141 -6.60 -2.03 -1.51
C ASN A 141 -5.36 -1.25 -1.97
N CYS A 142 -5.26 -0.89 -3.25
CA CYS A 142 -4.14 -0.14 -3.77
C CYS A 142 -4.53 0.72 -4.98
N PRO A 143 -3.69 1.67 -5.40
CA PRO A 143 -4.00 2.56 -6.53
C PRO A 143 -4.04 1.87 -7.90
N ALA A 144 -3.76 0.56 -7.99
CA ALA A 144 -3.65 -0.13 -9.27
C ALA A 144 -5.03 -0.31 -9.92
N SER A 145 -5.03 -0.24 -11.26
CA SER A 145 -6.18 -0.47 -12.11
C SER A 145 -5.81 -1.38 -13.27
N PHE A 146 -6.77 -2.14 -13.79
CA PHE A 146 -6.52 -3.15 -14.82
C PHE A 146 -7.66 -3.27 -15.81
N HIS A 147 -7.38 -3.62 -17.07
CA HIS A 147 -8.45 -4.06 -17.98
C HIS A 147 -8.87 -5.49 -17.66
N GLU A 148 -10.15 -5.80 -17.86
CA GLU A 148 -10.72 -7.15 -17.77
C GLU A 148 -9.95 -8.16 -18.64
N GLU A 149 -9.71 -7.80 -19.90
CA GLU A 149 -8.92 -8.60 -20.86
C GLU A 149 -7.46 -8.80 -20.45
N CYS A 150 -6.85 -7.82 -19.78
CA CYS A 150 -5.47 -7.91 -19.32
C CYS A 150 -5.34 -8.85 -18.12
N LEU A 151 -6.37 -8.94 -17.28
CA LEU A 151 -6.43 -9.88 -16.16
C LEU A 151 -6.85 -11.29 -16.58
N LYS A 152 -7.45 -11.45 -17.78
CA LYS A 152 -8.00 -12.73 -18.27
C LYS A 152 -9.03 -13.32 -17.30
N ILE A 153 -9.93 -12.47 -16.82
CA ILE A 153 -11.07 -12.87 -15.97
C ILE A 153 -12.35 -12.90 -16.80
N ASP A 154 -13.23 -13.85 -16.50
CA ASP A 154 -14.49 -14.01 -17.23
C ASP A 154 -15.60 -13.09 -16.71
N GLU A 155 -15.59 -12.79 -15.41
CA GLU A 155 -16.54 -11.89 -14.76
C GLU A 155 -15.82 -10.96 -13.77
N VAL A 156 -16.18 -9.69 -13.81
CA VAL A 156 -15.66 -8.68 -12.88
C VAL A 156 -16.37 -8.81 -11.53
N PRO A 157 -15.67 -9.11 -10.42
CA PRO A 157 -16.29 -9.18 -9.11
C PRO A 157 -16.71 -7.79 -8.62
N ASP A 158 -17.76 -7.72 -7.80
CA ASP A 158 -18.22 -6.47 -7.16
C ASP A 158 -17.11 -5.76 -6.37
N LYS A 159 -16.20 -6.54 -5.78
CA LYS A 159 -15.01 -6.04 -5.08
C LYS A 159 -13.77 -6.74 -5.62
N PHE A 160 -12.97 -6.01 -6.37
CA PHE A 160 -11.74 -6.54 -6.94
C PHE A 160 -10.53 -6.22 -6.05
N ILE A 161 -9.76 -7.27 -5.71
CA ILE A 161 -8.45 -7.15 -5.05
C ILE A 161 -7.39 -7.70 -6.00
N CYS A 162 -6.40 -6.90 -6.36
CA CYS A 162 -5.34 -7.35 -7.26
C CYS A 162 -4.46 -8.45 -6.62
N GLU A 163 -3.68 -9.13 -7.46
CA GLU A 163 -2.78 -10.20 -7.05
C GLU A 163 -1.78 -9.74 -5.97
N ASP A 164 -1.15 -8.58 -6.18
CA ASP A 164 -0.21 -7.97 -5.21
C ASP A 164 -0.85 -7.83 -3.82
N CYS A 165 -2.05 -7.25 -3.75
CA CYS A 165 -2.74 -7.04 -2.48
C CYS A 165 -3.22 -8.36 -1.84
N THR A 166 -3.59 -9.34 -2.68
CA THR A 166 -3.96 -10.69 -2.26
C THR A 166 -2.76 -11.43 -1.66
N ASN A 167 -1.57 -11.20 -2.20
CA ASN A 167 -0.30 -11.73 -1.70
C ASN A 167 0.24 -10.94 -0.49
N GLY A 168 -0.48 -9.90 -0.04
CA GLY A 168 -0.12 -9.13 1.13
C GLY A 168 0.83 -7.97 0.89
N ARG A 169 1.11 -7.63 -0.37
CA ARG A 169 1.88 -6.44 -0.72
C ARG A 169 1.13 -5.19 -0.27
N MET A 170 1.87 -4.29 0.38
CA MET A 170 1.41 -2.97 0.78
C MET A 170 2.52 -1.97 0.49
N LEU A 171 2.14 -0.73 0.21
CA LEU A 171 3.08 0.36 -0.02
C LEU A 171 3.93 0.64 1.23
N ARG A 172 5.19 1.01 1.03
CA ARG A 172 6.15 1.30 2.11
C ARG A 172 6.76 2.69 1.95
N TYR A 173 7.34 3.21 3.03
CA TYR A 173 8.11 4.45 2.95
C TYR A 173 9.34 4.22 2.07
N GLY A 174 9.72 5.24 1.28
CA GLY A 174 10.78 5.16 0.27
C GLY A 174 10.36 4.56 -1.08
N GLU A 175 9.15 4.01 -1.20
CA GLU A 175 8.65 3.55 -2.50
C GLU A 175 8.14 4.74 -3.35
N ILE A 176 8.35 4.63 -4.67
CA ILE A 176 7.82 5.58 -5.65
C ILE A 176 6.40 5.17 -6.04
N VAL A 177 5.47 6.11 -5.91
CA VAL A 177 4.06 5.94 -6.27
C VAL A 177 3.62 7.00 -7.27
N TRP A 178 2.58 6.70 -8.04
CA TRP A 178 1.89 7.69 -8.85
C TRP A 178 0.89 8.43 -7.96
N ALA A 179 1.12 9.73 -7.77
CA ALA A 179 0.26 10.59 -6.97
C ALA A 179 -0.56 11.53 -7.86
N ARG A 180 -1.83 11.68 -7.51
CA ARG A 180 -2.73 12.68 -8.10
C ARG A 180 -2.64 13.96 -7.28
N LEU A 181 -2.09 15.03 -7.85
CA LEU A 181 -2.03 16.32 -7.18
C LEU A 181 -3.39 17.04 -7.25
N PRO A 182 -3.83 17.73 -6.18
CA PRO A 182 -5.00 18.58 -6.27
C PRO A 182 -4.76 19.73 -7.27
N PRO A 183 -5.80 20.19 -7.99
CA PRO A 183 -5.67 21.22 -9.04
C PRO A 183 -4.96 22.51 -8.58
N SER A 184 -5.06 22.86 -7.30
CA SER A 184 -4.39 24.04 -6.71
C SER A 184 -2.87 23.91 -6.63
N LEU A 185 -2.34 22.72 -6.32
CA LEU A 185 -0.89 22.44 -6.30
C LEU A 185 -0.32 22.25 -7.71
N GLN A 186 -1.16 21.91 -8.67
CA GLN A 186 -0.82 21.75 -10.07
C GLN A 186 -0.38 23.09 -10.71
N LEU A 187 -1.01 24.20 -10.32
CA LEU A 187 -0.65 25.56 -10.78
C LEU A 187 0.67 26.04 -10.18
N TYR A 188 0.99 25.67 -8.94
CA TYR A 188 2.24 26.03 -8.29
C TYR A 188 3.44 25.33 -8.95
N HIS A 189 3.34 24.03 -9.23
CA HIS A 189 4.40 23.28 -9.90
C HIS A 189 4.63 23.76 -11.34
N GLN A 190 3.57 24.07 -12.10
CA GLN A 190 3.70 24.69 -13.43
C GLN A 190 4.38 26.06 -13.40
N ARG A 191 4.21 26.83 -12.32
CA ARG A 191 4.90 28.12 -12.12
C ARG A 191 6.36 27.94 -11.71
N SER A 192 6.68 27.01 -10.81
CA SER A 192 8.07 26.74 -10.42
C SER A 192 8.95 26.25 -11.58
N LEU A 193 8.41 25.43 -12.49
CA LEU A 193 9.11 25.03 -13.73
C LEU A 193 9.30 26.18 -14.73
N LYS A 194 8.43 27.20 -14.70
CA LYS A 194 8.60 28.43 -15.49
C LYS A 194 9.60 29.41 -14.84
N LEU A 195 9.74 29.40 -13.52
CA LEU A 195 10.71 30.23 -12.80
C LEU A 195 12.13 29.66 -12.75
N SER A 196 12.35 28.37 -13.02
CA SER A 196 13.68 27.81 -13.25
C SER A 196 14.32 28.21 -14.59
N GLY A 197 13.68 29.13 -15.33
CA GLY A 197 14.16 29.69 -16.58
C GLY A 197 15.20 30.82 -16.46
N SER A 198 15.86 31.00 -15.31
CA SER A 198 17.06 31.85 -15.31
C SER A 198 18.06 31.57 -14.17
N HIS A 199 19.27 31.21 -14.61
CA HIS A 199 20.56 31.21 -13.93
C HIS A 199 21.00 29.99 -13.10
N ARG A 200 21.68 29.09 -13.85
CA ARG A 200 22.98 28.44 -13.59
C ARG A 200 23.12 27.56 -12.33
N LEU A 201 23.04 26.24 -12.56
CA LEU A 201 24.16 25.33 -12.26
C LEU A 201 24.15 24.12 -13.21
N SER A 202 25.38 23.68 -13.51
CA SER A 202 25.90 22.80 -14.57
C SER A 202 25.12 21.53 -14.96
N SER A 203 24.93 21.42 -16.29
CA SER A 203 25.08 20.25 -17.17
C SER A 203 25.02 18.83 -16.57
N PHE A 204 23.85 18.22 -16.66
CA PHE A 204 23.73 16.89 -17.28
C PHE A 204 22.72 17.00 -18.43
N ASN A 205 23.19 16.66 -19.63
CA ASN A 205 22.42 16.64 -20.86
C ASN A 205 21.33 15.56 -20.78
N LEU A 206 20.07 15.98 -20.77
CA LEU A 206 19.03 15.22 -21.45
C LEU A 206 18.47 16.11 -22.55
N SER A 207 19.15 16.06 -23.70
CA SER A 207 18.59 16.51 -24.97
C SER A 207 17.41 15.59 -25.29
N GLY A 208 16.22 16.11 -25.07
CA GLY A 208 14.97 15.39 -25.27
C GLY A 208 13.84 16.27 -24.82
N THR A 209 13.34 17.09 -25.72
CA THR A 209 12.09 17.86 -25.58
C THR A 209 11.01 16.89 -25.10
N ILE A 210 10.63 16.94 -23.82
CA ILE A 210 9.49 16.16 -23.32
C ILE A 210 8.26 16.80 -23.97
N ARG A 211 7.80 16.18 -25.07
CA ARG A 211 6.58 16.56 -25.74
C ARG A 211 5.44 16.35 -24.76
N THR A 212 4.72 17.43 -24.46
CA THR A 212 3.58 17.47 -23.55
C THR A 212 2.37 16.62 -24.00
N ASN A 213 2.51 15.86 -25.10
CA ASN A 213 1.46 15.02 -25.66
C ASN A 213 1.54 13.54 -25.23
N ASP A 214 2.61 13.09 -24.57
CA ASP A 214 2.76 11.63 -24.32
C ASP A 214 2.21 11.14 -22.96
N TYR A 215 1.67 12.03 -22.13
CA TYR A 215 0.94 11.65 -20.89
C TYR A 215 -0.45 12.27 -20.76
N ALA A 216 -0.82 13.17 -21.67
CA ALA A 216 -2.16 13.75 -21.71
C ALA A 216 -3.12 12.80 -22.45
N SER A 217 -3.37 11.61 -21.90
CA SER A 217 -4.43 10.73 -22.39
C SER A 217 -5.63 10.71 -21.45
N LEU A 218 -6.59 11.57 -21.80
CA LEU A 218 -8.01 11.24 -21.95
C LEU A 218 -8.89 10.94 -20.72
N THR A 219 -8.68 11.63 -19.60
CA THR A 219 -9.80 11.99 -18.70
C THR A 219 -9.53 13.32 -18.00
N ALA A 220 -10.19 14.39 -18.48
CA ALA A 220 -10.46 15.64 -17.74
C ALA A 220 -9.29 16.26 -16.92
N GLY A 221 -8.21 16.73 -17.56
CA GLY A 221 -7.28 17.71 -16.94
C GLY A 221 -6.52 17.26 -15.68
N MET A 222 -6.51 15.97 -15.35
CA MET A 222 -5.81 15.41 -14.19
C MET A 222 -4.39 14.97 -14.57
N TYR A 223 -3.39 15.39 -13.79
CA TYR A 223 -1.99 15.03 -14.01
C TYR A 223 -1.49 14.15 -12.86
N TRP A 224 -0.84 13.05 -13.22
CA TRP A 224 -0.21 12.12 -12.28
C TRP A 224 1.29 12.32 -12.30
N TRP A 225 1.91 12.28 -11.12
CA TRP A 225 3.34 12.50 -10.96
C TRP A 225 3.95 11.38 -10.12
N PRO A 226 5.17 10.93 -10.44
CA PRO A 226 5.89 10.04 -9.55
C PRO A 226 6.27 10.83 -8.28
N GLY A 227 5.99 10.26 -7.12
CA GLY A 227 6.33 10.82 -5.83
C GLY A 227 6.83 9.73 -4.89
N GLU A 228 7.79 10.06 -4.04
CA GLU A 228 8.26 9.16 -3.00
C GLU A 228 7.35 9.22 -1.78
N LEU A 229 7.01 8.07 -1.22
CA LEU A 229 6.31 8.01 0.06
C LEU A 229 7.27 8.29 1.20
N VAL A 230 7.24 9.53 1.70
CA VAL A 230 8.12 9.96 2.79
C VAL A 230 7.44 9.76 4.15
N HIS A 231 8.18 9.23 5.13
CA HIS A 231 7.67 9.13 6.50
C HIS A 231 7.46 10.54 7.07
N PRO A 232 6.36 10.82 7.79
CA PRO A 232 6.10 12.14 8.39
C PRO A 232 7.22 12.72 9.29
N ARG A 233 8.15 11.89 9.78
CA ARG A 233 9.28 12.33 10.62
C ARG A 233 10.40 12.99 9.81
N HIS A 234 10.43 12.72 8.51
CA HIS A 234 11.38 13.28 7.56
C HIS A 234 10.81 14.52 6.86
N LEU A 235 9.54 14.86 7.12
CA LEU A 235 8.95 16.10 6.63
C LEU A 235 9.44 17.28 7.48
N PRO A 236 9.78 18.43 6.87
CA PRO A 236 10.10 19.64 7.61
C PRO A 236 8.94 20.00 8.54
N THR A 237 9.23 20.34 9.80
CA THR A 237 8.22 20.92 10.69
C THR A 237 7.83 22.29 10.13
N LEU A 238 6.57 22.42 9.70
CA LEU A 238 5.95 23.69 9.29
C LEU A 238 5.67 24.57 10.51
#